data_AF-A0A1Q6UFD3-F1
#
_entry.id   AF-A0A1Q6UFD3-F1
#
_cell.length_a   1.000
_cell.length_b   1.000
_cell.length_c   1.000
_cell.angle_alpha   90.00
_cell.angle_beta   90.00
_cell.angle_gamma   90.00
#
_symmetry.space_group_name_H-M   'P 1'
#
loop_
_entity.id
_entity.type
_entity.pdbx_description
1 polymer ?
#
loop_
_entity_poly.entity_id
_entity_poly.type
_entity_poly.pdbx_seq_one_letter_code
_entity_poly.pdbx_strand_id
1 'polypeptide(L)'
;MKKYLDFLQQNPVYRNFARTLNDAGGEHSAKLKKQSFVNAWVELSKNDVFNESQHNFIVDTHLKPLINAIKEKEILRLNERHPVVKDVLYSMSVQHGKASKIVNDTLEKLKLEYGGDLNNISDDIILRRLYQSRADYVQNLKESCFPGDKRITREEKMNIINNRYPYELRKALDCLK
;
A
#
# COMPACT_ATOMS: atom_id res chain seq x y z
N MET A 1 2.20 7.96 13.57
CA MET A 1 2.97 9.21 13.76
C MET A 1 4.41 8.94 14.21
N LYS A 2 4.69 8.27 15.33
CA LYS A 2 6.06 8.01 15.80
C LYS A 2 7.01 7.50 14.71
N LYS A 3 6.62 6.41 14.01
CA LYS A 3 7.42 5.83 12.92
C LYS A 3 7.75 6.84 11.80
N TYR A 4 6.83 7.76 11.51
CA TYR A 4 7.04 8.79 10.51
C TYR A 4 8.02 9.86 11.01
N LEU A 5 7.89 10.31 12.26
CA LEU A 5 8.86 11.23 12.88
C LEU A 5 10.26 10.60 12.94
N ASP A 6 10.36 9.32 13.32
CA ASP A 6 11.62 8.57 13.33
C ASP A 6 12.23 8.51 11.91
N PHE A 7 11.43 8.25 10.88
CA PHE A 7 11.84 8.28 9.48
C PHE A 7 12.37 9.66 9.04
N LEU A 8 11.65 10.74 9.35
CA LEU A 8 12.09 12.10 9.02
C LEU A 8 13.39 12.45 9.74
N GLN A 9 13.57 12.02 11.00
CA GLN A 9 14.75 12.31 11.80
C GLN A 9 16.01 11.61 11.25
N GLN A 10 15.85 10.37 10.79
CA GLN A 10 16.94 9.54 10.26
C GLN A 10 17.40 10.02 8.87
N ASN A 11 16.50 10.62 8.08
CA ASN A 11 16.83 11.16 6.77
C ASN A 11 17.35 12.61 6.88
N PRO A 12 18.62 12.91 6.51
CA PRO A 12 19.16 14.28 6.59
C PRO A 12 18.34 15.33 5.86
N VAL A 13 17.70 14.97 4.74
CA VAL A 13 16.86 15.88 3.93
C VAL A 13 15.61 16.32 4.70
N TYR A 14 15.06 15.43 5.54
CA TYR A 14 13.78 15.65 6.22
C TYR A 14 13.92 16.03 7.70
N ARG A 15 15.14 16.05 8.23
CA ARG A 15 15.41 16.23 9.66
C ARG A 15 14.84 17.54 10.21
N ASN A 16 14.81 18.61 9.41
CA ASN A 16 14.20 19.88 9.81
C ASN A 16 12.68 19.74 10.01
N PHE A 17 11.98 18.96 9.19
CA PHE A 17 10.55 18.67 9.38
C PHE A 17 10.30 17.89 10.67
N ALA A 18 11.15 16.90 10.96
CA ALA A 18 11.09 16.17 12.23
C ALA A 18 11.24 17.11 13.43
N ARG A 19 12.20 18.04 13.39
CA ARG A 19 12.40 19.05 14.43
C ARG A 19 11.15 19.92 14.61
N THR A 20 10.64 20.53 13.54
CA THR A 20 9.45 21.39 13.60
C THR A 20 8.24 20.66 14.20
N LEU A 21 8.01 19.40 13.82
CA LEU A 21 6.90 18.60 14.37
C LEU A 21 7.13 18.18 15.83
N ASN A 22 8.37 17.90 16.22
CA ASN A 22 8.73 17.59 17.60
C ASN A 22 8.61 18.82 18.52
N ASP A 23 9.05 19.99 18.05
CA ASP A 23 8.90 21.27 18.77
C ASP A 23 7.41 21.63 18.94
N ALA A 24 6.57 21.26 17.97
CA ALA A 24 5.11 21.38 18.07
C ALA A 24 4.45 20.34 19.01
N GLY A 25 5.26 19.52 19.69
CA GLY A 25 4.86 18.56 20.71
C GLY A 25 4.78 17.10 20.23
N GLY A 26 5.32 16.79 19.05
CA GLY A 26 5.63 15.44 18.57
C GLY A 26 4.45 14.47 18.51
N GLU A 27 4.73 13.17 18.67
CA GLU A 27 3.73 12.10 18.60
C GLU A 27 2.54 12.33 19.56
N HIS A 28 2.82 12.76 20.78
CA HIS A 28 1.79 12.96 21.79
C HIS A 28 0.79 14.04 21.35
N SER A 29 1.28 15.18 20.88
CA SER A 29 0.43 16.27 20.40
C SER A 29 -0.29 15.93 19.11
N ALA A 30 0.32 15.12 18.24
CA ALA A 30 -0.34 14.57 17.06
C ALA A 30 -1.53 13.66 17.41
N LYS A 31 -1.36 12.74 18.38
CA LYS A 31 -2.43 11.83 18.82
C LYS A 31 -3.62 12.59 19.42
N LEU A 32 -3.33 13.64 20.18
CA LEU A 32 -4.35 14.49 20.80
C LEU A 32 -4.89 15.58 19.87
N LYS A 33 -4.41 15.66 18.63
CA LYS A 33 -4.76 16.71 17.66
C LYS A 33 -4.60 18.13 18.24
N LYS A 34 -3.55 18.38 19.04
CA LYS A 34 -3.30 19.71 19.59
C LYS A 34 -3.07 20.71 18.46
N GLN A 35 -3.62 21.91 18.61
CA GLN A 35 -3.56 22.95 17.56
C GLN A 35 -2.13 23.32 17.16
N SER A 36 -1.17 23.29 18.09
CA SER A 36 0.25 23.52 17.80
C SER A 36 0.76 22.56 16.72
N PHE A 37 0.46 21.27 16.86
CA PHE A 37 0.88 20.24 15.91
C PHE A 37 0.13 20.36 14.59
N VAL A 38 -1.18 20.61 14.64
CA VAL A 38 -2.00 20.81 13.43
C VAL A 38 -1.49 21.99 12.60
N ASN A 39 -1.21 23.13 13.25
CA ASN A 39 -0.68 24.31 12.56
C ASN A 39 0.69 24.05 11.94
N ALA A 40 1.61 23.41 12.70
CA ALA A 40 2.92 23.04 12.18
C ALA A 40 2.81 22.10 10.98
N TRP A 41 1.91 21.11 11.04
CA TRP A 41 1.66 20.18 9.93
C TRP A 41 1.10 20.89 8.69
N VAL A 42 0.10 21.76 8.87
CA VAL A 42 -0.50 22.53 7.78
C VAL A 42 0.53 23.44 7.12
N GLU A 43 1.38 24.10 7.90
CA GLU A 43 2.45 24.95 7.36
C GLU A 43 3.46 24.14 6.55
N LEU A 44 3.93 23.00 7.09
CA LEU A 44 4.85 22.12 6.37
C LEU A 44 4.23 21.53 5.11
N SER A 45 2.90 21.31 5.07
CA SER A 45 2.20 20.76 3.91
C SER A 45 2.22 21.68 2.68
N LYS A 46 2.63 22.94 2.84
CA LYS A 46 2.89 23.87 1.74
C LYS A 46 4.23 23.60 1.03
N ASN A 47 5.08 22.75 1.61
CA ASN A 47 6.39 22.41 1.06
C ASN A 47 6.34 21.07 0.33
N ASP A 48 6.70 21.06 -0.96
CA ASP A 48 6.65 19.85 -1.79
C ASP A 48 7.59 18.74 -1.30
N VAL A 49 8.74 19.09 -0.73
CA VAL A 49 9.68 18.10 -0.15
C VAL A 49 9.09 17.45 1.09
N PHE A 50 8.28 18.16 1.88
CA PHE A 50 7.53 17.56 2.98
C PHE A 50 6.43 16.63 2.46
N ASN A 51 5.71 17.01 1.41
CA ASN A 51 4.72 16.14 0.77
C ASN A 51 5.37 14.87 0.19
N GLU A 52 6.52 15.01 -0.47
CA GLU A 52 7.31 13.88 -0.97
C GLU A 52 7.77 12.96 0.16
N SER A 53 8.18 13.52 1.30
CA SER A 53 8.62 12.72 2.45
C SER A 53 7.51 11.81 3.00
N GLN A 54 6.24 12.21 2.91
CA GLN A 54 5.10 11.35 3.23
C GLN A 54 4.97 10.19 2.24
N HIS A 55 5.09 10.46 0.95
CA HIS A 55 5.10 9.42 -0.08
C HIS A 55 6.24 8.42 0.12
N ASN A 56 7.47 8.94 0.31
CA ASN A 56 8.67 8.13 0.53
C ASN A 56 8.57 7.28 1.79
N PHE A 57 7.96 7.82 2.86
CA PHE A 57 7.67 7.03 4.06
C PHE A 57 6.75 5.84 3.76
N ILE A 58 5.68 6.03 2.98
CA ILE A 58 4.78 4.92 2.62
C ILE A 58 5.50 3.90 1.74
N VAL A 59 6.29 4.35 0.76
CA VAL A 59 7.12 3.46 -0.07
C VAL A 59 8.05 2.62 0.79
N ASP A 60 8.76 3.22 1.74
CA ASP A 60 9.74 2.54 2.58
C ASP A 60 9.11 1.57 3.57
N THR A 61 7.92 1.89 4.08
CA THR A 61 7.28 1.09 5.13
C THR A 61 6.27 0.08 4.63
N HIS A 62 5.82 0.18 3.37
CA HIS A 62 4.80 -0.72 2.80
C HIS A 62 5.28 -1.37 1.51
N LEU A 63 5.60 -0.57 0.48
CA LEU A 63 5.92 -1.11 -0.85
C LEU A 63 7.26 -1.86 -0.86
N LYS A 64 8.34 -1.27 -0.35
CA LYS A 64 9.67 -1.92 -0.31
C LYS A 64 9.62 -3.26 0.45
N PRO A 65 9.00 -3.36 1.65
CA PRO A 65 8.82 -4.65 2.33
C PRO A 65 8.03 -5.67 1.51
N LEU A 66 6.96 -5.24 0.82
CA LEU A 66 6.20 -6.12 -0.06
C LEU A 66 7.08 -6.65 -1.19
N ILE A 67 7.72 -5.76 -1.95
CA ILE A 67 8.64 -6.13 -3.03
C ILE A 67 9.70 -7.08 -2.48
N ASN A 68 10.25 -6.79 -1.30
CA ASN A 68 11.29 -7.61 -0.68
C ASN A 68 10.82 -9.01 -0.28
N ALA A 69 9.53 -9.18 0.03
CA ALA A 69 8.92 -10.45 0.40
C ALA A 69 8.40 -11.27 -0.79
N ILE A 70 8.37 -10.72 -2.01
CA ILE A 70 8.05 -11.49 -3.22
C ILE A 70 9.16 -12.54 -3.42
N LYS A 71 8.80 -13.81 -3.56
CA LYS A 71 9.78 -14.90 -3.76
C LYS A 71 10.32 -14.94 -5.17
N GLU A 72 9.45 -14.65 -6.13
CA GLU A 72 9.72 -14.78 -7.57
C GLU A 72 10.13 -13.44 -8.20
N LYS A 73 10.87 -12.58 -7.49
CA LYS A 73 11.20 -11.21 -7.98
C LYS A 73 11.98 -11.23 -9.30
N GLU A 74 12.95 -12.14 -9.39
CA GLU A 74 13.79 -12.29 -10.58
C GLU A 74 13.02 -12.84 -11.77
N ILE A 75 11.97 -13.65 -11.52
CA ILE A 75 11.10 -14.18 -12.57
C ILE A 75 9.98 -13.20 -12.93
N LEU A 76 9.50 -12.38 -11.99
CA LEU A 76 8.49 -11.36 -12.26
C LEU A 76 9.07 -10.15 -13.00
N ARG A 77 10.38 -9.89 -12.84
CA ARG A 77 11.12 -8.77 -13.44
C ARG A 77 10.38 -7.45 -13.36
N LEU A 78 10.01 -7.04 -12.15
CA LEU A 78 9.16 -5.85 -11.92
C LEU A 78 9.64 -4.57 -12.63
N ASN A 79 10.93 -4.44 -12.94
CA ASN A 79 11.46 -3.29 -13.67
C ASN A 79 11.19 -3.31 -15.18
N GLU A 80 10.86 -4.47 -15.74
CA GLU A 80 10.48 -4.67 -17.15
C GLU A 80 8.96 -4.64 -17.34
N ARG A 81 8.19 -4.58 -16.24
CA ARG A 81 6.72 -4.53 -16.23
C ARG A 81 6.21 -3.12 -16.39
N HIS A 82 4.97 -2.99 -16.89
CA HIS A 82 4.29 -1.71 -16.96
C HIS A 82 4.16 -1.08 -15.56
N PRO A 83 4.37 0.25 -15.40
CA PRO A 83 4.35 0.93 -14.09
C PRO A 83 3.10 0.65 -13.25
N VAL A 84 1.95 0.44 -13.92
CA VAL A 84 0.68 0.13 -13.26
C VAL A 84 0.72 -1.14 -12.40
N VAL A 85 1.59 -2.11 -12.72
CA VAL A 85 1.78 -3.30 -11.89
C VAL A 85 2.37 -2.91 -10.54
N LYS A 86 3.34 -1.98 -10.51
CA LYS A 86 3.91 -1.44 -9.27
C LYS A 86 2.88 -0.64 -8.49
N ASP A 87 2.00 0.11 -9.17
CA ASP A 87 0.93 0.88 -8.51
C ASP A 87 -0.09 -0.05 -7.82
N VAL A 88 -0.44 -1.17 -8.44
CA VAL A 88 -1.32 -2.17 -7.82
C VAL A 88 -0.63 -2.83 -6.63
N LEU A 89 0.67 -3.15 -6.72
CA LEU A 89 1.43 -3.65 -5.58
C LEU A 89 1.51 -2.62 -4.45
N TYR A 90 1.69 -1.34 -4.76
CA TYR A 90 1.64 -0.25 -3.79
C TYR A 90 0.28 -0.23 -3.08
N SER A 91 -0.81 -0.22 -3.84
CA SER A 91 -2.19 -0.25 -3.32
C SER A 91 -2.43 -1.45 -2.41
N MET A 92 -1.95 -2.62 -2.80
CA MET A 92 -2.03 -3.84 -1.97
C MET A 92 -1.23 -3.72 -0.68
N SER A 93 0.00 -3.20 -0.75
CA SER A 93 0.89 -3.06 0.41
C SER A 93 0.31 -2.15 1.50
N VAL A 94 -0.44 -1.12 1.10
CA VAL A 94 -1.09 -0.17 2.02
C VAL A 94 -2.39 -0.75 2.57
N GLN A 95 -3.18 -1.44 1.75
CA GLN A 95 -4.51 -1.93 2.16
C GLN A 95 -4.46 -3.20 3.01
N HIS A 96 -3.47 -4.08 2.81
CA HIS A 96 -3.49 -5.42 3.37
C HIS A 96 -2.21 -5.77 4.12
N GLY A 97 -2.34 -6.03 5.43
CA GLY A 97 -1.23 -6.56 6.24
C GLY A 97 -0.72 -7.94 5.80
N LYS A 98 -1.44 -8.63 4.90
CA LYS A 98 -1.05 -9.92 4.29
C LYS A 98 -0.73 -9.82 2.79
N ALA A 99 -0.45 -8.62 2.28
CA ALA A 99 -0.18 -8.40 0.85
C ALA A 99 0.89 -9.35 0.28
N SER A 100 1.98 -9.58 1.00
CA SER A 100 3.06 -10.49 0.56
C SER A 100 2.59 -11.93 0.37
N LYS A 101 1.70 -12.43 1.24
CA LYS A 101 1.10 -13.76 1.07
C LYS A 101 0.19 -13.79 -0.16
N ILE A 102 -0.68 -12.79 -0.31
CA ILE A 102 -1.60 -12.71 -1.45
C ILE A 102 -0.80 -12.73 -2.77
N VAL A 103 0.21 -11.86 -2.90
CA VAL A 103 1.04 -11.77 -4.10
C VAL A 103 1.79 -13.08 -4.36
N ASN A 104 2.45 -13.66 -3.36
CA ASN A 104 3.20 -14.91 -3.56
C ASN A 104 2.29 -16.07 -3.95
N ASP A 105 1.15 -16.25 -3.28
CA ASP A 105 0.18 -17.29 -3.62
C ASP A 105 -0.38 -17.08 -5.05
N THR A 106 -0.60 -15.82 -5.47
CA THR A 106 -0.99 -15.48 -6.85
C THR A 106 0.07 -15.88 -7.86
N LEU A 107 1.32 -15.50 -7.62
CA LEU A 107 2.43 -15.77 -8.56
C LEU A 107 2.72 -17.26 -8.64
N GLU A 108 2.63 -18.00 -7.54
CA GLU A 108 2.78 -19.46 -7.54
C GLU A 108 1.70 -20.15 -8.38
N LYS A 109 0.44 -19.72 -8.26
CA LYS A 109 -0.66 -20.23 -9.12
C LYS A 109 -0.42 -19.92 -10.59
N LEU A 110 -0.04 -18.68 -10.92
CA LEU A 110 0.27 -18.30 -12.29
C LEU A 110 1.47 -19.10 -12.84
N LYS A 111 2.47 -19.35 -12.02
CA LYS A 111 3.64 -20.16 -12.39
C LYS A 111 3.21 -21.58 -12.79
N LEU A 112 2.31 -22.19 -12.02
CA LEU A 112 1.76 -23.52 -12.33
C LEU A 112 0.90 -23.52 -13.60
N GLU A 113 0.05 -22.49 -13.76
CA GLU A 113 -0.85 -22.37 -14.93
C GLU A 113 -0.09 -22.12 -16.25
N TYR A 114 1.07 -21.43 -16.20
CA TYR A 114 1.82 -20.98 -17.39
C TYR A 114 3.20 -21.65 -17.52
N GLY A 115 3.38 -22.85 -16.96
CA GLY A 115 4.56 -23.69 -17.25
C GLY A 115 5.88 -23.18 -16.65
N GLY A 116 5.84 -22.36 -15.60
CA GLY A 116 7.01 -22.00 -14.80
C GLY A 116 7.63 -20.64 -15.09
N ASP A 117 7.35 -20.03 -16.25
CA ASP A 117 7.93 -18.75 -16.65
C ASP A 117 6.91 -17.60 -16.58
N LEU A 118 7.00 -16.81 -15.50
CA LEU A 118 6.10 -15.67 -15.31
C LEU A 118 6.38 -14.54 -16.32
N ASN A 119 7.54 -14.52 -17.00
CA ASN A 119 7.90 -13.46 -17.97
C ASN A 119 6.98 -13.44 -19.19
N ASN A 120 6.46 -14.61 -19.60
CA ASN A 120 5.58 -14.72 -20.76
C ASN A 120 4.12 -14.38 -20.45
N ILE A 121 3.81 -14.09 -19.18
CA ILE A 121 2.46 -13.70 -18.76
C ILE A 121 2.30 -12.21 -18.98
N SER A 122 1.24 -11.80 -19.66
CA SER A 122 0.92 -10.39 -19.87
C SER A 122 0.54 -9.68 -18.58
N ASP A 123 0.79 -8.37 -18.54
CA ASP A 123 0.47 -7.56 -17.37
C ASP A 123 -1.04 -7.56 -17.07
N ASP A 124 -1.91 -7.65 -18.08
CA ASP A 124 -3.35 -7.73 -17.87
C ASP A 124 -3.78 -9.01 -17.13
N ILE A 125 -3.15 -10.15 -17.41
CA ILE A 125 -3.39 -11.42 -16.71
C ILE A 125 -2.93 -11.31 -15.26
N ILE A 126 -1.73 -10.75 -15.03
CA ILE A 126 -1.19 -10.54 -13.69
C ILE A 126 -2.14 -9.66 -12.87
N LEU A 127 -2.56 -8.52 -13.43
CA LEU A 127 -3.47 -7.58 -12.76
C LEU A 127 -4.80 -8.26 -12.40
N ARG A 128 -5.45 -8.93 -13.36
CA ARG A 128 -6.71 -9.64 -13.13
C ARG A 128 -6.56 -10.67 -12.01
N ARG A 129 -5.48 -11.46 -12.02
CA ARG A 129 -5.27 -12.50 -11.00
C ARG A 129 -4.97 -11.91 -9.62
N LEU A 130 -4.22 -10.80 -9.55
CA LEU A 130 -4.00 -10.09 -8.30
C LEU A 130 -5.32 -9.56 -7.71
N TYR A 131 -6.18 -8.95 -8.53
CA TYR A 131 -7.48 -8.47 -8.06
C TYR A 131 -8.42 -9.60 -7.64
N GLN A 132 -8.44 -10.72 -8.35
CA GLN A 132 -9.18 -11.91 -7.91
C GLN A 132 -8.68 -12.39 -6.54
N SER A 133 -7.36 -12.50 -6.37
CA SER A 133 -6.77 -12.97 -5.11
C SER A 133 -7.02 -11.99 -3.94
N ARG A 134 -7.09 -10.68 -4.23
CA ARG A 134 -7.51 -9.67 -3.25
C ARG A 134 -8.97 -9.83 -2.85
N ALA A 135 -9.86 -10.05 -3.83
CA ALA A 135 -11.28 -10.27 -3.57
C ALA A 135 -11.48 -11.54 -2.70
N ASP A 136 -10.83 -12.64 -3.06
CA ASP A 136 -10.88 -13.90 -2.29
C ASP A 136 -10.36 -13.69 -0.86
N TYR A 137 -9.27 -12.93 -0.69
CA TYR A 137 -8.75 -12.60 0.63
C TYR A 137 -9.76 -11.83 1.47
N VAL A 138 -10.35 -10.76 0.92
CA VAL A 138 -11.33 -9.91 1.62
C VAL A 138 -12.61 -10.68 1.92
N GLN A 139 -13.06 -11.53 1.00
CA GLN A 139 -14.23 -12.39 1.19
C GLN A 139 -14.08 -13.28 2.43
N ASN A 140 -12.88 -13.83 2.62
CA ASN A 140 -12.54 -14.74 3.71
C ASN A 140 -12.20 -14.04 5.05
N LEU A 141 -12.19 -12.71 5.10
CA LEU A 141 -12.02 -12.00 6.37
C LEU A 141 -13.21 -12.24 7.29
N LYS A 142 -12.95 -12.47 8.57
CA LYS A 142 -14.01 -12.56 9.58
C LYS A 142 -14.69 -11.20 9.72
N GLU A 143 -16.01 -11.21 9.67
CA GLU A 143 -16.81 -10.00 9.82
C GLU A 143 -16.88 -9.55 11.28
N SER A 144 -17.14 -8.25 11.46
CA SER A 144 -17.51 -7.67 12.75
C SER A 144 -18.77 -8.33 13.28
N CYS A 145 -18.77 -8.68 14.58
CA CYS A 145 -19.90 -9.39 15.20
C CYS A 145 -20.71 -8.51 16.14
N PHE A 146 -20.18 -7.36 16.59
CA PHE A 146 -20.83 -6.47 17.55
C PHE A 146 -20.28 -5.04 17.45
N PRO A 147 -21.01 -4.02 17.95
CA PRO A 147 -20.55 -2.63 17.94
C PRO A 147 -19.21 -2.45 18.66
N GLY A 148 -18.26 -1.78 18.02
CA GLY A 148 -16.91 -1.54 18.56
C GLY A 148 -15.87 -2.62 18.22
N ASP A 149 -16.29 -3.72 17.60
CA ASP A 149 -15.37 -4.69 16.99
C ASP A 149 -14.67 -4.05 15.77
N LYS A 150 -13.34 -4.14 15.76
CA LYS A 150 -12.47 -3.49 14.77
C LYS A 150 -12.33 -4.28 13.46
N ARG A 151 -12.98 -5.44 13.36
CA ARG A 151 -13.03 -6.23 12.12
C ARG A 151 -13.89 -5.53 11.06
N ILE A 152 -13.69 -5.93 9.81
CA ILE A 152 -14.45 -5.41 8.67
C ILE A 152 -15.94 -5.75 8.80
N THR A 153 -16.82 -4.81 8.49
CA THR A 153 -18.27 -5.09 8.40
C THR A 153 -18.62 -5.82 7.11
N ARG A 154 -19.78 -6.47 7.07
CA ARG A 154 -20.28 -7.08 5.83
C ARG A 154 -20.46 -6.07 4.71
N GLU A 155 -20.97 -4.88 5.03
CA GLU A 155 -21.18 -3.80 4.06
C GLU A 155 -19.85 -3.32 3.45
N GLU A 156 -18.84 -3.03 4.28
CA GLU A 156 -17.51 -2.63 3.80
C GLU A 156 -16.89 -3.72 2.94
N LYS A 157 -17.00 -4.99 3.36
CA LYS A 157 -16.51 -6.14 2.60
C LYS A 157 -17.15 -6.18 1.21
N MET A 158 -18.48 -6.10 1.13
CA MET A 158 -19.20 -6.14 -0.14
C MET A 158 -18.90 -4.92 -1.01
N ASN A 159 -18.76 -3.73 -0.41
CA ASN A 159 -18.38 -2.52 -1.14
C ASN A 159 -16.97 -2.63 -1.75
N ILE A 160 -16.02 -3.22 -1.01
CA ILE A 160 -14.66 -3.46 -1.53
C ILE A 160 -14.70 -4.42 -2.72
N ILE A 161 -15.38 -5.57 -2.58
CA ILE A 161 -15.40 -6.63 -3.58
C ILE A 161 -16.19 -6.21 -4.83
N ASN A 162 -17.35 -5.57 -4.65
CA ASN A 162 -18.26 -5.28 -5.76
C ASN A 162 -18.03 -3.93 -6.43
N ASN A 163 -17.47 -2.96 -5.71
CA ASN A 163 -17.33 -1.60 -6.23
C ASN A 163 -15.86 -1.20 -6.37
N ARG A 164 -15.10 -1.23 -5.27
CA ARG A 164 -13.71 -0.74 -5.26
C ARG A 164 -12.81 -1.54 -6.19
N TYR A 165 -12.75 -2.86 -6.05
CA TYR A 165 -11.84 -3.69 -6.83
C TYR A 165 -12.15 -3.72 -8.32
N PRO A 166 -13.41 -3.85 -8.77
CA PRO A 166 -13.74 -3.75 -10.19
C PRO A 166 -13.39 -2.39 -10.79
N TYR A 167 -13.56 -1.30 -10.01
CA TYR A 167 -13.18 0.04 -10.44
C TYR A 167 -11.66 0.21 -10.57
N GLU A 168 -10.90 -0.17 -9.53
CA GLU A 168 -9.44 -0.06 -9.55
C GLU A 168 -8.83 -0.96 -10.66
N LEU A 169 -9.35 -2.18 -10.86
CA LEU A 169 -8.91 -3.07 -11.94
C LEU A 169 -9.18 -2.44 -13.32
N ARG A 170 -10.37 -1.87 -13.53
CA ARG A 170 -10.70 -1.21 -14.80
C ARG A 170 -9.72 -0.08 -15.11
N LYS A 171 -9.46 0.79 -14.13
CA LYS A 171 -8.45 1.86 -14.27
C LYS A 171 -7.06 1.30 -14.58
N ALA A 172 -6.65 0.24 -13.89
CA ALA A 172 -5.34 -0.35 -14.12
C ALA A 172 -5.21 -0.94 -15.54
N LEU A 173 -6.26 -1.58 -16.04
CA LEU A 173 -6.31 -2.12 -17.41
C LEU A 173 -6.38 -1.02 -18.46
N ASP A 174 -7.06 0.10 -18.18
CA ASP A 174 -7.08 1.25 -19.09
C ASP A 174 -5.71 1.91 -19.22
N CYS A 175 -4.85 1.85 -18.19
CA CYS A 175 -3.47 2.30 -18.26
C CYS A 175 -2.55 1.41 -19.10
N LEU A 176 -2.95 0.18 -19.47
CA LEU A 176 -2.15 -0.71 -20.32
C LEU A 176 -2.36 -0.45 -21.83
N LYS A 177 -3.35 0.38 -22.19
CA LYS A 177 -3.69 0.73 -23.58
C LYS A 177 -2.85 1.91 -24.06
#